data_AF-A0A844HUN1-F1
#
_entry.id   AF-A0A844HUN1-F1
#
_cell.length_a   1.000
_cell.length_b   1.000
_cell.length_c   1.000
_cell.angle_alpha   90.00
_cell.angle_beta   90.00
_cell.angle_gamma   90.00
#
_symmetry.space_group_name_H-M   'P 1'
#
loop_
_entity.id
_entity.type
_entity.pdbx_description
1 polymer ?
#
loop_
_entity_poly.entity_id
_entity_poly.type
_entity_poly.pdbx_seq_one_letter_code
_entity_poly.pdbx_strand_id
1 'polypeptide(L)'
;MNLVYTVFSLSTGAYIKTLHVPDLHSVEINTGMGEVALDGDYPETSYLRGDEIKVAPEPPSPAHVFDYDEEVWVDPRSLEDILQALRSGVVLSRVNFLMACVRVGVLSQSEALIGAKGELPPSIVNVISSLPSEEAFEIQLRWAALTEVDRLDPLILVLASAMQLSAETLDDIFGIHTQ
;
A
#
# COMPACT_ATOMS: atom_id res chain seq x y z
N MET A 1 -10.11 40.99 22.19
CA MET A 1 -9.71 39.59 22.48
C MET A 1 -10.37 38.77 21.41
N ASN A 2 -9.63 37.96 20.65
CA ASN A 2 -10.24 37.14 19.62
C ASN A 2 -10.97 35.98 20.31
N LEU A 3 -12.20 35.74 19.89
CA LEU A 3 -12.94 34.55 20.23
C LEU A 3 -12.39 33.37 19.41
N VAL A 4 -12.38 32.18 20.00
CA VAL A 4 -11.95 30.95 19.32
C VAL A 4 -13.10 29.97 19.35
N TYR A 5 -13.50 29.51 18.16
CA TYR A 5 -14.57 28.54 17.98
C TYR A 5 -14.07 27.42 17.10
N THR A 6 -14.42 26.18 17.43
CA THR A 6 -14.23 25.04 16.53
C THR A 6 -15.55 24.68 15.87
N VAL A 7 -15.49 24.45 14.56
CA VAL A 7 -16.64 24.12 13.74
C VAL A 7 -16.63 22.63 13.43
N PHE A 8 -17.77 21.98 13.67
CA PHE A 8 -18.00 20.57 13.40
C PHE A 8 -19.10 20.39 12.35
N SER A 9 -19.03 19.29 11.61
CA SER A 9 -20.09 18.83 10.71
C SER A 9 -21.28 18.32 11.52
N LEU A 10 -22.50 18.76 11.22
CA LEU A 10 -23.70 18.20 11.84
C LEU A 10 -24.09 16.83 11.29
N SER A 11 -23.66 16.48 10.08
CA SER A 11 -23.99 15.18 9.48
C SER A 11 -23.08 14.06 9.97
N THR A 12 -21.82 14.37 10.28
CA THR A 12 -20.81 13.36 10.64
C THR A 12 -20.16 13.60 12.00
N GLY A 13 -20.33 14.78 12.61
CA GLY A 13 -19.63 15.18 13.82
C GLY A 13 -18.16 15.58 13.60
N ALA A 14 -17.60 15.38 12.41
CA ALA A 14 -16.18 15.60 12.14
C ALA A 14 -15.76 17.06 12.32
N TYR A 15 -14.54 17.29 12.83
CA TYR A 15 -13.89 18.60 12.80
C TYR A 15 -13.81 19.14 11.38
N ILE A 16 -14.12 20.42 11.20
CA ILE A 16 -14.01 21.13 9.91
C ILE A 16 -12.88 22.16 9.96
N LYS A 17 -12.91 23.06 10.95
CA LYS A 17 -12.00 24.20 11.05
C LYS A 17 -12.07 24.86 12.43
N THR A 18 -11.02 25.60 12.77
CA THR A 18 -11.02 26.55 13.90
C THR A 18 -11.13 27.98 13.38
N LEU A 19 -11.98 28.77 14.03
CA LEU A 19 -12.25 30.17 13.74
C LEU A 19 -11.63 31.05 14.81
N HIS A 20 -10.80 32.00 14.39
CA HIS A 20 -10.32 33.09 15.24
C HIS A 20 -10.98 34.39 14.81
N VAL A 21 -11.99 34.84 15.55
CA VAL A 21 -12.88 35.93 15.11
C VAL A 21 -13.05 37.01 16.18
N PRO A 22 -13.34 38.27 15.79
CA PRO A 22 -13.44 39.37 16.74
C PRO A 22 -14.75 39.39 17.55
N ASP A 23 -15.82 38.77 17.05
CA ASP A 23 -17.16 38.80 17.62
C ASP A 23 -18.02 37.59 17.19
N LEU A 24 -19.20 37.44 17.79
CA LEU A 24 -20.13 36.35 17.50
C LEU A 24 -20.75 36.44 16.10
N HIS A 25 -20.97 37.65 15.58
CA HIS A 25 -21.49 37.82 14.23
C HIS A 25 -20.53 37.22 13.20
N SER A 26 -19.24 37.37 13.44
CA SER A 26 -18.19 36.75 12.63
C SER A 26 -18.20 35.21 12.73
N VAL A 27 -18.65 34.62 13.83
CA VAL A 27 -18.86 33.15 13.92
C VAL A 27 -19.99 32.73 12.99
N GLU A 28 -21.13 33.42 13.06
CA GLU A 28 -22.34 33.11 12.27
C GLU A 28 -22.07 33.14 10.76
N ILE A 29 -21.39 34.17 10.25
CA ILE A 29 -21.10 34.29 8.82
C ILE A 29 -20.07 33.27 8.32
N ASN A 30 -19.26 32.69 9.21
CA ASN A 30 -18.22 31.71 8.87
C ASN A 30 -18.65 30.25 9.17
N THR A 31 -19.86 30.05 9.70
CA THR A 31 -20.45 28.74 9.97
C THR A 31 -21.46 28.41 8.88
N GLY A 32 -21.18 27.37 8.09
CA GLY A 32 -22.01 26.96 6.97
C GLY A 32 -23.31 26.27 7.38
N MET A 33 -24.20 26.10 6.41
CA MET A 33 -25.39 25.26 6.59
C MET A 33 -24.97 23.80 6.81
N GLY A 34 -25.47 23.16 7.87
CA GLY A 34 -25.04 21.81 8.25
C GLY A 34 -23.76 21.78 9.09
N GLU A 35 -23.28 22.92 9.56
CA GLU A 35 -22.16 23.03 10.50
C GLU A 35 -22.65 23.56 11.85
N VAL A 36 -21.90 23.30 12.92
CA VAL A 36 -22.11 23.88 14.24
C VAL A 36 -20.79 24.40 14.78
N ALA A 37 -20.80 25.63 15.29
CA ALA A 37 -19.64 26.24 15.93
C ALA A 37 -19.79 26.16 17.45
N LEU A 38 -18.78 25.61 18.13
CA LEU A 38 -18.71 25.50 19.58
C LEU A 38 -17.54 26.33 20.11
N ASP A 39 -17.74 26.99 21.24
CA ASP A 39 -16.71 27.80 21.90
C ASP A 39 -15.56 26.90 22.37
N GLY A 40 -14.33 27.29 22.03
CA GLY A 40 -13.11 26.59 22.36
C GLY A 40 -12.18 26.33 21.17
N ASP A 41 -10.96 25.92 21.51
CA ASP A 41 -9.92 25.48 20.58
C ASP A 41 -9.71 23.98 20.77
N TYR A 42 -10.30 23.17 19.90
CA TYR A 42 -10.22 21.72 19.95
C TYR A 42 -9.28 21.21 18.85
N PRO A 43 -8.49 20.14 19.12
CA PRO A 43 -7.60 19.58 18.13
C PRO A 43 -8.36 19.03 16.92
N GLU A 44 -7.71 19.00 15.74
CA GLU A 44 -8.31 18.51 14.48
C GLU A 44 -8.77 17.04 14.55
N THR A 45 -8.29 16.28 15.53
CA THR A 45 -8.72 14.91 15.81
C THR A 45 -10.01 14.84 16.63
N SER A 46 -10.62 15.98 16.97
CA SER A 46 -11.87 16.02 17.74
C SER A 46 -13.09 15.81 16.86
N TYR A 47 -14.17 15.30 17.45
CA TYR A 47 -15.46 15.17 16.80
C TYR A 47 -16.60 15.32 17.80
N LEU A 48 -17.75 15.75 17.30
CA LEU A 48 -18.98 15.93 18.06
C LEU A 48 -19.87 14.69 17.95
N ARG A 49 -20.24 14.09 19.08
CA ARG A 49 -21.21 12.98 19.14
C ARG A 49 -22.32 13.33 20.13
N GLY A 50 -23.51 13.61 19.59
CA GLY A 50 -24.57 14.22 20.39
C GLY A 50 -24.13 15.60 20.88
N ASP A 51 -24.08 15.78 22.20
CA ASP A 51 -23.64 17.02 22.85
C ASP A 51 -22.20 16.93 23.41
N GLU A 52 -21.49 15.84 23.15
CA GLU A 52 -20.13 15.60 23.68
C GLU A 52 -19.06 15.78 22.60
N ILE A 53 -17.99 16.50 22.95
CA ILE A 53 -16.77 16.58 22.13
C ILE A 53 -15.83 15.47 22.57
N LYS A 54 -15.48 14.61 21.63
CA LYS A 54 -14.55 13.49 21.82
C LYS A 54 -13.32 13.69 20.96
N VAL A 55 -12.25 12.97 21.27
CA VAL A 55 -11.02 12.94 20.47
C VAL A 55 -10.87 11.54 19.90
N ALA A 56 -10.67 11.43 18.59
CA ALA A 56 -10.40 10.17 17.95
C ALA A 56 -9.07 9.58 18.49
N PRO A 57 -9.02 8.27 18.81
CA PRO A 57 -7.78 7.63 19.21
C PRO A 57 -6.77 7.67 18.07
N GLU A 58 -5.48 7.47 18.34
CA GLU A 58 -4.47 7.44 17.27
C GLU A 58 -4.80 6.35 16.22
N PRO A 59 -4.66 6.65 14.92
CA PRO A 59 -4.93 5.68 13.87
C PRO A 59 -3.92 4.52 13.92
N PRO A 60 -4.36 3.26 13.69
CA PRO A 60 -3.45 2.12 13.58
C PRO A 60 -2.42 2.28 12.45
N SER A 61 -2.80 2.97 11.38
CA SER A 61 -1.90 3.35 10.29
C SER A 61 -2.45 4.56 9.50
N PRO A 62 -1.63 5.25 8.71
CA PRO A 62 -2.07 6.39 7.88
C PRO A 62 -3.15 6.07 6.84
N ALA A 63 -3.39 4.79 6.55
CA ALA A 63 -4.43 4.37 5.60
C ALA A 63 -5.83 4.29 6.23
N HIS A 64 -5.92 4.28 7.56
CA HIS A 64 -7.20 4.18 8.24
C HIS A 64 -7.93 5.53 8.22
N VAL A 65 -9.24 5.46 8.01
CA VAL A 65 -10.18 6.56 8.13
C VAL A 65 -11.07 6.30 9.34
N PHE A 66 -11.29 7.33 10.17
CA PHE A 66 -12.15 7.18 11.33
C PHE A 66 -13.61 7.23 10.89
N ASP A 67 -14.34 6.15 11.16
CA ASP A 67 -15.78 6.10 11.02
C ASP A 67 -16.39 6.76 12.27
N TYR A 68 -16.91 7.98 12.11
CA TYR A 68 -17.49 8.75 13.22
C TYR A 68 -18.85 8.21 13.69
N ASP A 69 -19.51 7.36 12.90
CA ASP A 69 -20.78 6.75 13.28
C ASP A 69 -20.58 5.52 14.15
N GLU A 70 -19.66 4.66 13.76
CA GLU A 70 -19.31 3.45 14.50
C GLU A 70 -18.19 3.70 15.54
N GLU A 71 -17.57 4.88 15.53
CA GLU A 71 -16.45 5.30 16.38
C GLU A 71 -15.24 4.35 16.31
N VAL A 72 -14.94 3.83 15.11
CA VAL A 72 -13.85 2.88 14.85
C VAL A 72 -12.97 3.32 13.68
N TRP A 73 -11.72 2.86 13.67
CA TRP A 73 -10.84 3.01 12.52
C TRP A 73 -11.14 1.93 11.47
N VAL A 74 -11.39 2.36 10.24
CA VAL A 74 -11.66 1.47 9.10
C VAL A 74 -10.59 1.69 8.04
N ASP A 75 -10.00 0.63 7.51
CA ASP A 75 -9.18 0.72 6.30
C ASP A 75 -10.12 0.66 5.07
N PRO A 76 -10.31 1.77 4.33
CA PRO A 76 -11.26 1.82 3.23
C PRO A 76 -10.72 1.16 1.96
N ARG A 77 -9.45 0.72 1.96
CA ARG A 77 -8.82 0.12 0.78
C ARG A 77 -9.42 -1.25 0.50
N SER A 78 -9.60 -1.55 -0.79
CA SER A 78 -9.95 -2.91 -1.19
C SER A 78 -8.78 -3.87 -0.96
N LEU A 79 -9.07 -5.17 -0.91
CA LEU A 79 -8.03 -6.20 -0.85
C LEU A 79 -7.04 -6.08 -2.03
N GLU A 80 -7.54 -5.73 -3.22
CA GLU A 80 -6.71 -5.56 -4.41
C GLU A 80 -5.77 -4.35 -4.28
N ASP A 81 -6.25 -3.23 -3.71
CA ASP A 81 -5.40 -2.06 -3.47
C ASP A 81 -4.28 -2.38 -2.48
N ILE A 82 -4.58 -3.16 -1.45
CA ILE A 82 -3.59 -3.62 -0.47
C ILE A 82 -2.55 -4.52 -1.15
N LEU A 83 -2.99 -5.53 -1.91
CA LEU A 83 -2.09 -6.43 -2.65
C LEU A 83 -1.22 -5.67 -3.65
N GLN A 84 -1.81 -4.74 -4.40
CA GLN A 84 -1.08 -3.95 -5.39
C GLN A 84 -0.02 -3.06 -4.72
N ALA A 85 -0.34 -2.44 -3.59
CA ALA A 85 0.62 -1.67 -2.81
C ALA A 85 1.79 -2.55 -2.32
N LEU A 86 1.50 -3.76 -1.82
CA LEU A 86 2.52 -4.73 -1.40
C LEU A 86 3.41 -5.16 -2.58
N ARG A 87 2.79 -5.51 -3.73
CA ARG A 87 3.50 -5.88 -4.96
C ARG A 87 4.43 -4.78 -5.44
N SER A 88 4.02 -3.51 -5.37
CA SER A 88 4.85 -2.38 -5.80
C SER A 88 6.03 -2.04 -4.88
N GLY A 89 6.02 -2.54 -3.64
CA GLY A 89 7.04 -2.20 -2.64
C GLY A 89 8.03 -3.32 -2.34
N VAL A 90 7.75 -4.56 -2.79
CA VAL A 90 8.56 -5.71 -2.41
C VAL A 90 9.71 -5.94 -3.37
N VAL A 91 10.91 -6.02 -2.80
CA VAL A 91 12.15 -6.30 -3.51
C VAL A 91 12.92 -7.36 -2.75
N LEU A 92 13.40 -8.39 -3.45
CA LEU A 92 14.27 -9.41 -2.90
C LEU A 92 15.66 -9.31 -3.52
N SER A 93 16.72 -9.60 -2.77
CA SER A 93 18.00 -9.90 -3.39
C SER A 93 17.87 -11.11 -4.31
N ARG A 94 18.67 -11.20 -5.38
CA ARG A 94 18.66 -12.37 -6.28
C ARG A 94 18.79 -13.70 -5.53
N VAL A 95 19.62 -13.76 -4.49
CA VAL A 95 19.77 -14.97 -3.66
C VAL A 95 18.49 -15.29 -2.90
N ASN A 96 17.83 -14.31 -2.29
CA ASN A 96 16.57 -14.52 -1.57
C ASN A 96 15.43 -14.92 -2.52
N PHE A 97 15.34 -14.30 -3.69
CA PHE A 97 14.39 -14.68 -4.73
C PHE A 97 14.58 -16.15 -5.15
N LEU A 98 15.81 -16.56 -5.46
CA LEU A 98 16.11 -17.94 -5.84
C LEU A 98 15.80 -18.95 -4.73
N MET A 99 16.12 -18.61 -3.48
CA MET A 99 15.74 -19.46 -2.33
C MET A 99 14.23 -19.57 -2.18
N ALA A 100 13.48 -18.49 -2.40
CA ALA A 100 12.02 -18.50 -2.34
C ALA A 100 11.44 -19.37 -3.47
N CYS A 101 11.95 -19.23 -4.70
CA CYS A 101 11.59 -20.11 -5.83
C CYS A 101 11.80 -21.59 -5.51
N VAL A 102 12.86 -21.95 -4.78
CA VAL A 102 13.09 -23.34 -4.34
C VAL A 102 12.04 -23.77 -3.31
N ARG A 103 11.71 -22.91 -2.34
CA ARG A 103 10.72 -23.22 -1.29
C ARG A 103 9.34 -23.49 -1.86
N VAL A 104 8.93 -22.74 -2.88
CA VAL A 104 7.64 -22.94 -3.58
C VAL A 104 7.71 -24.02 -4.67
N GLY A 105 8.88 -24.63 -4.90
CA GLY A 105 9.06 -25.72 -5.87
C GLY A 105 9.15 -25.28 -7.34
N VAL A 106 9.33 -23.99 -7.61
CA VAL A 106 9.51 -23.44 -8.96
C VAL A 106 10.90 -23.77 -9.53
N LEU A 107 11.91 -23.81 -8.66
CA LEU A 107 13.28 -24.20 -9.03
C LEU A 107 13.75 -25.37 -8.18
N SER A 108 14.57 -26.24 -8.75
CA SER A 108 15.35 -27.19 -7.95
C SER A 108 16.53 -26.49 -7.24
N GLN A 109 17.07 -27.12 -6.19
CA GLN A 109 18.25 -26.58 -5.48
C GLN A 109 19.47 -26.41 -6.40
N SER A 110 19.69 -27.35 -7.33
CA SER A 110 20.79 -27.28 -8.29
C SER A 110 20.64 -26.10 -9.24
N GLU A 111 19.41 -25.79 -9.66
CA GLU A 111 19.14 -24.68 -10.56
C GLU A 111 19.27 -23.33 -9.86
N ALA A 112 18.84 -23.23 -8.60
CA ALA A 112 19.05 -22.03 -7.81
C ALA A 112 20.54 -21.70 -7.61
N LEU A 113 21.40 -22.72 -7.48
CA LEU A 113 22.86 -22.51 -7.41
C LEU A 113 23.45 -21.99 -8.73
N ILE A 114 22.91 -22.41 -9.88
CA ILE A 114 23.28 -21.84 -11.19
C ILE A 114 22.84 -20.37 -11.25
N GLY A 115 21.57 -20.12 -10.90
CA GLY A 115 21.00 -18.77 -10.75
C GLY A 115 21.86 -17.84 -9.91
N ALA A 116 22.34 -18.33 -8.76
CA ALA A 116 23.12 -17.55 -7.81
C ALA A 116 24.50 -17.13 -8.35
N LYS A 117 25.05 -17.86 -9.34
CA LYS A 117 26.29 -17.49 -10.04
C LYS A 117 26.09 -16.41 -11.11
N GLY A 118 24.84 -16.00 -11.34
CA GLY A 118 24.46 -15.06 -12.39
C GLY A 118 24.15 -15.71 -13.73
N GLU A 119 24.21 -17.04 -13.80
CA GLU A 119 23.76 -17.82 -14.95
C GLU A 119 22.25 -18.03 -14.88
N LEU A 120 21.60 -18.31 -16.02
CA LEU A 120 20.17 -18.63 -16.02
C LEU A 120 19.93 -20.09 -15.59
N PRO A 121 18.97 -20.33 -14.69
CA PRO A 121 18.48 -21.67 -14.40
C PRO A 121 18.02 -22.41 -15.68
N PRO A 122 18.39 -23.69 -15.88
CA PRO A 122 17.94 -24.53 -16.99
C PRO A 122 16.43 -24.48 -17.29
N SER A 123 15.57 -24.50 -16.26
CA SER A 123 14.12 -24.37 -16.43
C SER A 123 13.74 -23.04 -17.11
N ILE A 124 14.45 -21.96 -16.81
CA ILE A 124 14.25 -20.66 -17.44
C ILE A 124 14.86 -20.62 -18.83
N VAL A 125 16.04 -21.23 -19.04
CA VAL A 125 16.68 -21.32 -20.37
C VAL A 125 15.74 -21.95 -21.39
N ASN A 126 15.06 -23.04 -21.02
CA ASN A 126 14.11 -23.71 -21.91
C ASN A 126 12.94 -22.80 -22.33
N VAL A 127 12.48 -21.96 -21.40
CA VAL A 127 11.40 -21.01 -21.62
C VAL A 127 11.83 -19.86 -22.54
N ILE A 128 13.03 -19.31 -22.35
CA ILE A 128 13.54 -18.24 -23.22
C ILE A 128 13.98 -18.75 -24.60
N SER A 129 14.22 -20.05 -24.75
CA SER A 129 14.63 -20.66 -26.03
C SER A 129 13.55 -20.59 -27.10
N SER A 130 12.28 -20.38 -26.71
CA SER A 130 11.18 -20.14 -27.64
C SER A 130 11.03 -18.67 -28.06
N LEU A 131 11.80 -17.75 -27.48
CA LEU A 131 11.79 -16.33 -27.83
C LEU A 131 12.73 -16.05 -29.01
N PRO A 132 12.52 -14.95 -29.76
CA PRO A 132 13.48 -14.45 -30.72
C PRO A 132 14.88 -14.25 -30.11
N SER A 133 15.93 -14.44 -30.90
CA SER A 133 17.32 -14.42 -30.41
C SER A 133 17.72 -13.10 -29.73
N GLU A 134 17.15 -11.98 -30.17
CA GLU A 134 17.40 -10.65 -29.59
C GLU A 134 16.79 -10.51 -28.19
N GLU A 135 15.52 -10.90 -28.03
CA GLU A 135 14.81 -10.89 -26.73
C GLU A 135 15.46 -11.86 -25.74
N ALA A 136 15.83 -13.07 -26.19
CA ALA A 136 16.51 -14.05 -25.36
C ALA A 136 17.88 -13.54 -24.85
N PHE A 137 18.62 -12.82 -25.70
CA PHE A 137 19.90 -12.20 -25.33
C PHE A 137 19.68 -11.06 -24.32
N GLU A 138 18.69 -10.20 -24.53
CA GLU A 138 18.36 -9.12 -23.60
C GLU A 138 18.00 -9.67 -22.21
N ILE A 139 17.16 -10.70 -22.16
CA ILE A 139 16.78 -11.37 -20.91
C ILE A 139 18.01 -11.94 -20.19
N GLN A 140 18.91 -12.61 -20.92
CA GLN A 140 20.16 -13.13 -20.36
C GLN A 140 21.03 -12.01 -19.77
N LEU A 141 21.19 -10.91 -20.50
CA LEU A 141 21.99 -9.77 -20.07
C LEU A 141 21.40 -9.10 -18.82
N ARG A 142 20.09 -8.86 -18.82
CA ARG A 142 19.38 -8.28 -17.66
C ARG A 142 19.49 -9.19 -16.44
N TRP A 143 19.27 -10.49 -16.60
CA TRP A 143 19.41 -11.46 -15.50
C TRP A 143 20.81 -11.48 -14.90
N ALA A 144 21.85 -11.49 -15.73
CA ALA A 144 23.23 -11.51 -15.27
C ALA A 144 23.54 -10.30 -14.36
N ALA A 145 23.04 -9.12 -14.74
CA ALA A 145 23.23 -7.87 -14.00
C ALA A 145 22.33 -7.74 -12.76
N LEU A 146 21.23 -8.49 -12.67
CA LEU A 146 20.16 -8.30 -11.68
C LEU A 146 20.61 -8.61 -10.24
N THR A 147 20.89 -7.62 -9.41
CA THR A 147 21.24 -7.84 -7.99
C THR A 147 20.02 -7.96 -7.09
N GLU A 148 18.96 -7.26 -7.46
CA GLU A 148 17.68 -7.15 -6.77
C GLU A 148 16.55 -7.44 -7.73
N VAL A 149 15.49 -8.03 -7.22
CA VAL A 149 14.37 -8.56 -7.97
C VAL A 149 13.11 -7.93 -7.42
N ASP A 150 12.47 -7.10 -8.23
CA ASP A 150 11.16 -6.52 -7.93
C ASP A 150 10.06 -7.47 -8.42
N ARG A 151 8.98 -7.61 -7.64
CA ARG A 151 7.79 -8.40 -7.99
C ARG A 151 7.12 -7.94 -9.29
N LEU A 152 7.20 -6.65 -9.59
CA LEU A 152 6.68 -6.00 -10.79
C LEU A 152 7.76 -5.76 -11.85
N ASP A 153 8.98 -6.28 -11.69
CA ASP A 153 10.00 -6.17 -12.74
C ASP A 153 9.47 -6.84 -14.03
N PRO A 154 9.52 -6.16 -15.19
CA PRO A 154 9.05 -6.72 -16.45
C PRO A 154 9.67 -8.09 -16.80
N LEU A 155 10.94 -8.31 -16.47
CA LEU A 155 11.62 -9.59 -16.65
C LEU A 155 10.92 -10.69 -15.83
N ILE A 156 10.60 -10.41 -14.57
CA ILE A 156 9.97 -11.38 -13.67
C ILE A 156 8.55 -11.69 -14.10
N LEU A 157 7.79 -10.68 -14.53
CA LEU A 157 6.44 -10.88 -15.05
C LEU A 157 6.43 -11.72 -16.34
N VAL A 158 7.37 -11.47 -17.26
CA VAL A 158 7.53 -12.27 -18.48
C VAL A 158 7.91 -13.70 -18.15
N LEU A 159 8.90 -13.91 -17.27
CA LEU A 159 9.33 -15.23 -16.87
C LEU A 159 8.22 -16.01 -16.16
N ALA A 160 7.49 -15.37 -15.24
CA ALA A 160 6.38 -15.98 -14.53
C ALA A 160 5.26 -16.39 -15.50
N SER A 161 4.89 -15.52 -16.44
CA SER A 161 3.91 -15.82 -17.48
C SER A 161 4.34 -17.02 -18.33
N ALA A 162 5.59 -17.02 -18.78
CA ALA A 162 6.11 -18.07 -19.65
C ALA A 162 6.32 -19.41 -18.91
N MET A 163 6.54 -19.37 -17.59
CA MET A 163 6.53 -20.54 -16.69
C MET A 163 5.12 -20.91 -16.19
N GLN A 164 4.07 -20.19 -16.61
CA GLN A 164 2.68 -20.39 -16.19
C GLN A 164 2.46 -20.32 -14.67
N LEU A 165 3.21 -19.46 -13.98
CA LEU A 165 3.01 -19.20 -12.56
C LEU A 165 1.74 -18.36 -12.36
N SER A 166 0.91 -18.76 -11.40
CA SER A 166 -0.24 -17.94 -11.00
C SER A 166 0.25 -16.68 -10.27
N ALA A 167 -0.60 -15.65 -10.24
CA ALA A 167 -0.33 -14.44 -9.45
C ALA A 167 -0.09 -14.78 -7.97
N GLU A 168 -0.84 -15.74 -7.43
CA GLU A 168 -0.73 -16.22 -6.05
C GLU A 168 0.62 -16.89 -5.77
N THR A 169 1.06 -17.81 -6.62
CA THR A 169 2.38 -18.44 -6.47
C THR A 169 3.51 -17.42 -6.59
N LEU A 170 3.35 -16.45 -7.48
CA LEU A 170 4.32 -15.38 -7.60
C LEU A 170 4.31 -14.47 -6.36
N ASP A 171 3.15 -14.20 -5.77
CA ASP A 171 3.05 -13.48 -4.50
C ASP A 171 3.69 -14.27 -3.34
N ASP A 172 3.53 -15.60 -3.31
CA ASP A 172 4.18 -16.49 -2.33
C ASP A 172 5.71 -16.45 -2.42
N ILE A 173 6.28 -16.38 -3.64
CA ILE A 173 7.73 -16.22 -3.83
C ILE A 173 8.23 -14.94 -3.17
N PHE A 174 7.44 -13.87 -3.23
CA PHE A 174 7.79 -12.58 -2.64
C PHE A 174 7.31 -12.43 -1.19
N GLY A 175 6.66 -13.46 -0.62
CA GLY A 175 6.11 -13.42 0.74
C GLY A 175 4.97 -12.42 0.92
N ILE A 176 4.23 -12.11 -0.16
CA ILE A 176 3.06 -11.25 -0.11
C ILE A 176 1.86 -12.10 0.30
N HIS A 177 1.35 -11.85 1.51
CA HIS A 177 0.13 -12.46 2.01
C HIS A 177 -0.74 -11.40 2.67
N THR A 178 -2.05 -11.51 2.49
CA THR A 178 -3.03 -10.71 3.24
C THR A 178 -3.46 -11.55 4.45
N GLN A 179 -3.37 -10.96 5.64
CA GLN A 179 -3.78 -11.60 6.90
C GLN A 179 -5.29 -11.55 7.08
#